data_AF-A0A7W1Q7V5-F1
#
_entry.id   AF-A0A7W1Q7V5-F1
#
_cell.length_a   1.000
_cell.length_b   1.000
_cell.length_c   1.000
_cell.angle_alpha   90.00
_cell.angle_beta   90.00
_cell.angle_gamma   90.00
#
_symmetry.space_group_name_H-M   'P 1'
#
loop_
_entity.id
_entity.type
_entity.pdbx_description
1 polymer ?
#
loop_
_entity_poly.entity_id
_entity_poly.type
_entity_poly.pdbx_seq_one_letter_code
_entity_poly.pdbx_strand_id
1 'polypeptide(L)' 'MTGMVQVAVAGDVAEAEEIQGILRSAGIDAEIGDGEDDSVTVSVPEGSIEEAQDAIEAMTEPEDVIGEP' A
#
# COMPACT_ATOMS: atom_id res chain seq x y z
N MET A 1 -16.96 9.51 10.20
CA MET A 1 -15.95 8.50 10.56
C MET A 1 -15.40 8.05 9.23
N THR A 2 -14.16 8.42 8.91
CA THR A 2 -13.50 7.89 7.72
C THR A 2 -13.19 6.42 8.01
N GLY A 3 -13.77 5.51 7.24
CA GLY A 3 -13.44 4.09 7.30
C GLY A 3 -12.02 3.88 6.80
N MET A 4 -11.29 2.98 7.45
CA MET A 4 -10.06 2.45 6.90
C MET A 4 -10.40 1.37 5.88
N VAL A 5 -9.79 1.44 4.71
CA VAL A 5 -10.01 0.51 3.61
C VAL A 5 -8.68 -0.14 3.27
N GLN A 6 -8.68 -1.47 3.22
CA GLN A 6 -7.54 -2.27 2.83
C GLN A 6 -7.15 -1.95 1.39
N VAL A 7 -5.87 -1.66 1.17
CA VAL A 7 -5.29 -1.39 -0.15
C VAL A 7 -4.23 -2.41 -0.54
N ALA A 8 -3.62 -3.10 0.42
CA ALA A 8 -2.64 -4.14 0.15
C ALA A 8 -2.67 -5.25 1.22
N VAL A 9 -2.17 -6.42 0.84
CA VAL A 9 -1.94 -7.58 1.71
C VAL A 9 -0.48 -7.99 1.54
N ALA A 10 0.21 -8.13 2.66
CA ALA A 10 1.60 -8.55 2.79
C ALA A 10 1.67 -9.94 3.41
N GLY A 11 2.71 -10.70 3.07
CA GLY A 11 2.97 -12.03 3.64
C GLY A 11 3.50 -11.98 5.07
N ASP A 12 4.08 -10.85 5.48
CA ASP A 12 4.59 -10.64 6.83
C ASP A 12 4.60 -9.15 7.22
N VAL A 13 4.91 -8.90 8.50
CA VAL A 13 4.92 -7.55 9.07
C VAL A 13 5.98 -6.66 8.42
N ALA A 14 7.15 -7.21 8.04
CA ALA A 14 8.21 -6.41 7.45
C ALA A 14 7.82 -5.89 6.06
N GLU A 15 7.18 -6.73 5.24
CA GLU A 15 6.63 -6.31 3.95
C GLU A 15 5.50 -5.27 4.12
N ALA A 16 4.61 -5.45 5.12
CA ALA A 16 3.59 -4.45 5.43
C ALA A 16 4.18 -3.11 5.89
N GLU A 17 5.27 -3.13 6.67
CA GLU A 17 6.00 -1.93 7.08
C GLU A 17 6.67 -1.21 5.91
N GLU A 18 7.15 -1.95 4.90
CA GLU A 18 7.69 -1.37 3.67
C GLU A 18 6.60 -0.60 2.90
N ILE A 19 5.44 -1.22 2.71
CA ILE A 19 4.27 -0.60 2.06
C ILE A 19 3.78 0.60 2.87
N GLN A 20 3.67 0.48 4.19
CA GLN A 20 3.32 1.60 5.06
C GLN A 20 4.34 2.74 4.96
N GLY A 21 5.63 2.42 4.84
CA GLY A 21 6.71 3.39 4.65
C GLY A 21 6.55 4.18 3.36
N ILE A 22 6.22 3.50 2.26
CA ILE A 22 5.92 4.10 0.96
C ILE A 22 4.77 5.11 1.08
N LEU A 23 3.64 4.66 1.64
CA LEU A 23 2.44 5.48 1.81
C LEU A 23 2.70 6.69 2.71
N ARG A 24 3.40 6.49 3.82
CA ARG A 24 3.76 7.58 4.73
C ARG A 24 4.69 8.59 4.07
N SER A 25 5.61 8.15 3.21
CA SER A 25 6.47 9.06 2.44
C SER A 25 5.68 9.91 1.44
N ALA A 26 4.57 9.39 0.92
CA ALA A 26 3.62 10.13 0.10
C ALA A 26 2.69 11.05 0.91
N GLY A 27 2.78 11.02 2.25
CA GLY A 27 1.90 11.79 3.14
C GLY A 27 0.54 11.14 3.40
N ILE A 28 0.42 9.85 3.10
CA ILE A 28 -0.81 9.07 3.27
C ILE A 28 -0.73 8.34 4.62
N ASP A 29 -1.75 8.53 5.45
CA ASP A 29 -1.91 7.75 6.67
C ASP A 29 -2.24 6.29 6.32
N ALA A 30 -1.45 5.36 6.85
CA ALA A 30 -1.61 3.93 6.62
C ALA A 30 -1.49 3.17 7.93
N GLU A 31 -2.40 2.22 8.16
CA GLU A 31 -2.43 1.34 9.32
C GLU A 31 -2.18 -0.10 8.90
N ILE A 32 -1.42 -0.82 9.73
CA ILE A 32 -1.14 -2.24 9.58
C ILE A 32 -2.11 -3.00 10.48
N GLY A 33 -2.76 -4.03 9.95
CA GLY A 33 -3.66 -4.91 10.70
C GLY A 33 -3.45 -6.38 10.35
N ASP A 34 -3.95 -7.28 11.20
CA ASP A 34 -3.88 -8.72 10.95
C ASP A 34 -4.79 -9.13 9.78
N GLY A 35 -4.25 -9.96 8.88
CA GLY A 35 -4.97 -10.56 7.76
C GLY A 35 -5.41 -12.00 8.02
N GLU A 36 -5.84 -12.68 6.96
CA GLU A 36 -6.16 -14.11 7.01
C GLU A 36 -4.88 -14.95 6.84
N ASP A 37 -4.85 -16.14 7.45
CA ASP A 37 -3.75 -17.12 7.28
C ASP A 37 -2.34 -16.54 7.54
N ASP A 38 -2.15 -15.87 8.69
CA ASP A 38 -0.90 -15.23 9.13
C ASP A 38 -0.41 -14.08 8.23
N SER A 39 -1.22 -13.65 7.24
CA SER A 39 -0.93 -12.47 6.44
C SER A 39 -1.16 -11.18 7.23
N VAL A 40 -0.65 -10.08 6.67
CA VAL A 40 -0.74 -8.74 7.24
C VAL A 40 -1.38 -7.82 6.21
N THR A 41 -2.21 -6.89 6.65
CA THR A 41 -2.97 -6.01 5.77
C THR A 41 -2.56 -4.56 5.99
N VAL A 42 -2.55 -3.78 4.91
CA VAL A 42 -2.30 -2.34 4.96
C VAL A 42 -3.57 -1.63 4.52
N SER A 43 -4.07 -0.75 5.39
CA SER A 43 -5.30 0.00 5.18
C SER A 43 -5.06 1.50 5.25
N VAL A 44 -5.79 2.27 4.45
CA VAL A 44 -5.71 3.74 4.40
C VAL A 44 -7.10 4.35 4.58
N PRO A 45 -7.21 5.65 4.92
CA PRO A 45 -8.48 6.35 4.90
C PRO A 45 -9.16 6.22 3.54
N GLU A 46 -10.47 6.03 3.53
CA GLU A 46 -11.28 5.91 2.31
C GLU A 46 -11.06 7.04 1.29
N GLY A 47 -10.71 8.24 1.75
CA GLY A 47 -10.42 9.40 0.89
C GLY A 47 -9.05 9.38 0.22
N SER A 48 -8.18 8.44 0.59
CA SER A 48 -6.80 8.33 0.11
C SER A 48 -6.52 7.02 -0.61
N ILE A 49 -7.55 6.22 -0.93
CA ILE A 49 -7.40 4.91 -1.59
C ILE A 49 -6.68 5.04 -2.93
N GLU A 50 -7.13 5.97 -3.78
CA GLU A 50 -6.60 6.15 -5.14
C GLU A 50 -5.14 6.63 -5.09
N GLU A 51 -4.85 7.61 -4.23
CA GLU A 51 -3.51 8.12 -3.96
C GLU A 51 -2.58 7.03 -3.39
N ALA A 52 -3.11 6.14 -2.55
CA ALA A 52 -2.36 5.03 -1.98
C ALA A 52 -2.01 3.98 -3.04
N GLN A 53 -2.95 3.65 -3.92
CA GLN A 53 -2.69 2.72 -5.03
C GLN A 53 -1.64 3.28 -5.97
N ASP A 54 -1.75 4.56 -6.35
CA ASP A 54 -0.78 5.24 -7.22
C ASP A 54 0.63 5.28 -6.61
N ALA A 55 0.73 5.60 -5.31
CA ALA A 55 2.01 5.60 -4.60
C ALA A 55 2.64 4.21 -4.51
N ILE A 56 1.83 3.16 -4.34
CA ILE A 56 2.31 1.78 -4.30
C ILE A 56 2.77 1.35 -5.70
N GLU A 57 1.98 1.58 -6.76
CA GLU A 57 2.38 1.29 -8.15
C GLU A 57 3.71 1.98 -8.49
N ALA A 58 3.81 3.29 -8.26
CA ALA A 58 4.98 4.09 -8.61
C ALA A 58 6.28 3.67 -7.91
N MET A 59 6.19 3.01 -6.74
CA MET A 59 7.35 2.57 -5.97
C MET A 59 7.64 1.07 -6.11
N THR A 60 6.65 0.27 -6.49
CA THR A 60 6.77 -1.20 -6.58
C THR A 60 6.87 -1.71 -8.01
N GLU A 61 6.39 -0.94 -9.00
CA GLU A 61 6.63 -1.25 -10.40
C GLU A 61 8.06 -0.83 -10.78
N PRO A 62 8.91 -1.78 -11.25
CA PRO A 62 10.12 -1.39 -11.94
C PRO A 62 9.68 -0.65 -13.20
N GLU A 63 10.29 0.48 -13.53
CA GLU A 63 9.95 1.28 -14.72
C GLU A 63 9.81 0.40 -15.97
N ASP A 64 8.60 -0.10 -16.28
CA ASP A 64 8.33 -0.82 -17.51
C ASP A 64 8.09 0.22 -18.60
N VAL A 65 9.16 0.97 -18.88
CA VAL A 65 9.34 1.72 -20.12
C VAL A 65 9.80 0.73 -21.19
N ILE A 66 9.13 -0.41 -21.36
CA ILE A 66 9.21 -1.13 -22.64
C ILE A 66 8.18 -0.50 -23.58
N GLY A 67 8.48 0.74 -23.94
CA GLY A 67 8.01 1.36 -25.16
C GLY A 67 8.91 0.97 -26.34
N GLU A 68 8.32 0.21 -27.26
CA GLU A 68 8.59 0.14 -28.73
C GLU A 68 9.88 -0.57 -29.22
N PRO A 69 9.82 -1.35 -30.32
CA PRO A 69 9.27 -0.97 -31.65
C PRO A 69 7.97 -1.64 -32.11
#